data_AF-A0A1B9SMU2-F1
#
_entry.id   AF-A0A1B9SMU2-F1
#
_cell.length_a   1.000
_cell.length_b   1.000
_cell.length_c   1.000
_cell.angle_alpha   90.00
_cell.angle_beta   90.00
_cell.angle_gamma   90.00
#
_symmetry.space_group_name_H-M   'P 1'
#
loop_
_entity.id
_entity.type
_entity.pdbx_description
1 polymer ?
#
loop_
_entity_poly.entity_id
_entity_poly.type
_entity_poly.pdbx_seq_one_letter_code
_entity_poly.pdbx_strand_id
1 'polypeptide(L)' 'MKASEYRAAVAVLGLTMAAIEELFGVDQLTSRRWASGEQAVPRAVALCLLLMVSTATSVSQARILADGVDTELAKSA' A
#
# COMPACT_ATOMS: atom_id res chain seq x y z
N MET A 1 -7.57 9.25 -4.13
CA MET A 1 -8.27 7.95 -4.03
C MET A 1 -9.40 8.09 -3.04
N LYS A 2 -10.61 7.68 -3.43
CA LYS A 2 -11.81 7.65 -2.57
C LYS A 2 -11.82 6.39 -1.70
N ALA A 3 -12.62 6.40 -0.64
CA ALA A 3 -12.75 5.24 0.26
C ALA A 3 -13.18 3.95 -0.47
N SER A 4 -14.08 4.04 -1.46
CA SER A 4 -14.49 2.90 -2.28
C SER A 4 -13.34 2.33 -3.13
N GLU A 5 -12.54 3.21 -3.73
CA GLU A 5 -11.37 2.83 -4.53
C GLU A 5 -10.29 2.19 -3.66
N TYR A 6 -10.10 2.70 -2.44
CA TYR A 6 -9.18 2.11 -1.46
C TYR A 6 -9.61 0.68 -1.09
N ARG A 7 -10.88 0.47 -0.73
CA ARG A 7 -11.40 -0.87 -0.42
C ARG A 7 -11.26 -1.82 -1.60
N ALA A 8 -11.53 -1.34 -2.82
CA ALA A 8 -11.37 -2.13 -4.03
C ALA A 8 -9.90 -2.53 -4.25
N ALA A 9 -8.97 -1.58 -4.13
CA ALA A 9 -7.54 -1.86 -4.28
C ALA A 9 -7.04 -2.86 -3.23
N VAL A 10 -7.43 -2.69 -1.97
CA VAL A 10 -7.09 -3.62 -0.88
C VAL A 10 -7.62 -5.02 -1.16
N ALA A 11 -8.87 -5.15 -1.63
CA ALA A 11 -9.47 -6.44 -1.96
C ALA A 11 -8.78 -7.10 -3.17
N VAL A 12 -8.52 -6.35 -4.24
CA VAL A 12 -7.85 -6.85 -5.46
C VAL A 12 -6.42 -7.32 -5.15
N LEU A 13 -5.71 -6.59 -4.32
CA LEU A 13 -4.34 -6.92 -3.93
C LEU A 13 -4.29 -8.01 -2.84
N GLY A 14 -5.43 -8.44 -2.29
CA GLY A 14 -5.49 -9.42 -1.19
C GLY A 14 -4.80 -8.93 0.07
N LEU A 15 -4.78 -7.61 0.30
CA LEU A 15 -4.09 -6.99 1.43
C LEU A 15 -4.86 -7.26 2.73
N THR A 16 -4.18 -7.91 3.68
CA THR A 16 -4.68 -8.04 5.05
C THR A 16 -4.39 -6.76 5.84
N MET A 17 -5.09 -6.55 6.97
CA MET A 17 -4.79 -5.39 7.82
C MET A 17 -3.35 -5.39 8.33
N ALA A 18 -2.80 -6.57 8.66
CA ALA A 18 -1.41 -6.70 9.07
C ALA A 18 -0.44 -6.30 7.94
N ALA A 19 -0.72 -6.70 6.70
CA ALA A 19 0.11 -6.32 5.55
C ALA A 19 0.06 -4.81 5.25
N ILE A 20 -1.07 -4.15 5.51
CA ILE A 20 -1.20 -2.69 5.37
C ILE A 20 -0.39 -1.97 6.44
N GLU A 21 -0.44 -2.47 7.68
CA GLU A 21 0.32 -1.93 8.80
C GLU A 21 1.83 -2.06 8.57
N GLU A 22 2.29 -3.21 8.11
CA GLU A 22 3.68 -3.47 7.75
C GLU A 22 4.15 -2.59 6.57
N LEU A 23 3.39 -2.55 5.48
CA LEU A 23 3.82 -1.87 4.24
C LEU A 23 3.75 -0.35 4.32
N PHE A 24 2.80 0.21 5.07
CA PHE A 24 2.58 1.65 5.15
C PHE A 24 2.90 2.25 6.52
N GLY A 25 3.26 1.44 7.51
CA GLY A 25 3.59 1.90 8.86
C GLY A 25 2.41 2.58 9.58
N VAL A 26 1.18 2.13 9.30
CA VAL A 26 -0.05 2.73 9.85
C VAL A 26 -0.84 1.74 10.69
N ASP A 27 -1.45 2.21 11.76
CA ASP A 27 -2.29 1.37 12.59
C ASP A 27 -3.59 0.95 11.87
N GLN A 28 -4.21 -0.11 12.38
CA GLN A 28 -5.47 -0.63 11.82
C GLN A 28 -6.61 0.40 11.91
N LEU A 29 -6.59 1.29 12.90
CA LEU A 29 -7.60 2.33 13.05
C LEU A 29 -7.53 3.34 11.91
N THR A 30 -6.33 3.80 11.56
CA THR A 30 -6.10 4.72 10.44
C THR A 30 -6.50 4.09 9.12
N SER A 31 -6.14 2.82 8.90
CA SER A 31 -6.58 2.05 7.72
C SER A 31 -8.11 1.96 7.65
N ARG A 32 -8.79 1.72 8.77
CA ARG A 32 -10.26 1.71 8.83
C ARG A 32 -10.88 3.06 8.52
N ARG A 33 -10.29 4.17 8.99
CA ARG A 33 -10.75 5.54 8.68
C ARG A 33 -10.63 5.88 7.20
N TRP A 34 -9.62 5.37 6.52
CA TRP A 34 -9.50 5.46 5.07
C TRP A 34 -10.58 4.65 4.35
N ALA A 35 -10.84 3.44 4.83
CA ALA A 35 -11.87 2.57 4.28
C ALA A 35 -13.30 3.10 4.51
N SER A 36 -13.57 3.81 5.61
CA SER A 36 -14.86 4.45 5.88
C SER A 36 -15.01 5.79 5.15
N GLY A 37 -13.89 6.44 4.80
CA GLY A 37 -13.88 7.80 4.26
C GLY A 37 -13.96 8.89 5.33
N GLU A 38 -13.90 8.52 6.61
CA GLU A 38 -13.74 9.45 7.74
C GLU A 38 -12.43 10.25 7.61
N GLN A 39 -11.40 9.63 7.03
CA GLN A 39 -10.14 10.28 6.72
C GLN A 39 -9.77 10.05 5.25
N ALA A 40 -9.23 11.09 4.60
CA ALA A 40 -8.72 10.97 3.25
C ALA A 40 -7.48 10.06 3.20
N VAL A 41 -7.39 9.24 2.15
CA VAL A 41 -6.21 8.41 1.89
C VAL A 41 -5.03 9.31 1.50
N PRO A 42 -3.88 9.25 2.19
CA PRO A 42 -2.69 10.01 1.82
C PRO A 42 -2.28 9.73 0.37
N ARG A 43 -1.80 10.76 -0.33
CA ARG A 43 -1.43 10.66 -1.74
C ARG A 43 -0.38 9.59 -2.01
N ALA A 44 0.60 9.43 -1.12
CA ALA A 44 1.63 8.41 -1.23
C ALA A 44 1.04 6.99 -1.18
N VAL A 45 0.17 6.71 -0.21
CA VAL A 45 -0.51 5.41 -0.07
C VAL A 45 -1.36 5.11 -1.31
N ALA A 46 -2.14 6.10 -1.77
CA ALA A 46 -2.95 5.97 -2.98
C ALA A 46 -2.10 5.65 -4.21
N LEU A 47 -0.97 6.35 -4.40
CA LEU A 47 -0.06 6.11 -5.50
C LEU A 47 0.56 4.70 -5.44
N CYS A 48 1.03 4.26 -4.27
CA CYS A 48 1.60 2.93 -4.10
C CYS A 48 0.58 1.83 -4.45
N LEU A 49 -0.66 1.93 -3.94
CA LEU A 49 -1.71 0.97 -4.27
C LEU A 49 -2.02 0.94 -5.76
N LEU A 50 -2.11 2.10 -6.41
CA LEU A 50 -2.35 2.18 -7.85
C LEU A 50 -1.20 1.59 -8.66
N LEU A 51 0.04 1.84 -8.26
CA LEU A 51 1.22 1.26 -8.89
C LEU A 51 1.21 -0.26 -8.74
N MET A 52 0.99 -0.79 -7.53
CA MET A 52 0.91 -2.23 -7.29
C MET A 52 -0.16 -2.90 -8.15
N VAL A 53 -1.34 -2.29 -8.28
CA VAL A 53 -2.39 -2.78 -9.18
C VAL A 53 -1.94 -2.73 -10.63
N SER A 54 -1.33 -1.62 -11.06
CA SER A 54 -0.90 -1.42 -12.45
C SER A 54 0.24 -2.34 -12.87
N THR A 55 1.12 -2.73 -11.95
CA THR A 55 2.28 -3.60 -12.21
C THR A 55 2.02 -5.06 -11.84
N ALA A 56 0.79 -5.39 -11.43
CA ALA A 56 0.42 -6.70 -10.87
C ALA A 56 1.38 -7.16 -9.74
N THR A 57 1.91 -6.21 -8.96
CA THR A 57 2.83 -6.49 -7.87
C THR A 57 2.05 -7.04 -6.69
N SER A 58 2.32 -8.30 -6.35
CA SER A 58 1.77 -8.94 -5.17
C SER A 58 2.30 -8.30 -3.87
N VAL A 59 1.57 -8.50 -2.76
CA VAL A 59 2.00 -8.05 -1.43
C VAL A 59 3.38 -8.59 -1.06
N SER A 60 3.69 -9.84 -1.40
CA SER A 60 5.00 -10.44 -1.15
C SER A 60 6.11 -9.74 -1.92
N GLN A 61 5.89 -9.41 -3.19
CA GLN A 61 6.85 -8.64 -3.97
C GLN A 61 7.00 -7.21 -3.44
N ALA A 62 5.90 -6.57 -3.01
CA ALA A 62 5.95 -5.24 -2.42
C ALA A 62 6.78 -5.20 -1.12
N ARG A 63 6.67 -6.24 -0.27
CA ARG A 63 7.55 -6.38 0.91
C ARG A 63 9.02 -6.52 0.52
N ILE A 64 9.33 -7.41 -0.43
CA ILE A 64 10.71 -7.57 -0.92
C ILE A 64 11.27 -6.26 -1.47
N LEU A 65 10.45 -5.45 -2.15
CA LEU A 65 10.86 -4.12 -2.61
C LEU A 65 11.06 -3.15 -1.44
N ALA A 66 10.14 -3.10 -0.48
CA ALA A 66 10.27 -2.21 0.67
C ALA A 66 11.52 -2.52 1.51
N ASP A 67 11.82 -3.81 1.70
CA ASP A 67 12.95 -4.28 2.53
C ASP A 67 14.27 -4.37 1.75
N GLY A 68 14.23 -4.58 0.43
CA GLY A 68 15.39 -4.88 -0.42
C GLY A 68 15.93 -3.68 -1.22
N VAL A 69 15.23 -2.55 -1.21
CA VAL A 69 15.58 -1.36 -2.00
C VAL A 69 16.93 -0.74 -1.64
N ASP A 70 17.50 -1.04 -0.47
CA ASP A 70 18.85 -0.61 -0.10
C ASP A 70 19.94 -1.08 -1.09
N THR A 71 19.70 -2.16 -1.86
CA THR A 71 20.78 -2.81 -2.64
C THR A 71 20.89 -2.36 -4.10
N GLU A 72 19.80 -1.88 -4.72
CA GLU A 72 19.76 -1.57 -6.17
C GLU A 72 19.71 -0.06 -6.47
N LEU A 73 19.08 0.76 -5.62
CA LEU A 73 19.13 2.22 -5.75
C LEU A 73 20.55 2.77 -5.45
N ALA A 74 21.28 2.13 -4.54
CA ALA A 74 22.66 2.50 -4.21
C ALA A 74 23.66 2.24 -5.36
N LYS A 75 23.35 1.35 -6.31
CA LYS A 75 24.20 1.09 -7.48
C LYS A 75 23.95 2.08 -8.64
N SER A 76 22.90 2.88 -8.55
CA SER A 76 22.45 3.78 -9.61
C SER A 76 22.74 5.26 -9.30
N ALA A 77 23.47 5.55 -8.22
CA ALA A 77 23.91 6.89 -7.78
C ALA A 77 25.44 6.99 -7.80
#